data_AF-Q6CT11-F1
#
_entry.id   AF-Q6CT11-F1
#
_cell.length_a   1.000
_cell.length_b   1.000
_cell.length_c   1.000
_cell.angle_alpha   90.00
_cell.angle_beta   90.00
_cell.angle_gamma   90.00
#
_symmetry.space_group_name_H-M   'P 1'
#
loop_
_entity.id
_entity.type
_entity.pdbx_description
1 polymer ?
#
loop_
_entity_poly.entity_id
_entity_poly.type
_entity_poly.pdbx_seq_one_letter_code
_entity_poly.pdbx_strand_id
1 'polypeptide(L)'
;MTTELNNVYETIDDAESYIKRNKLSRAIELFENASKQLDAINSMESLPENIHNAIVLLREDIDARVKELGMLQEAQSTSESSEIGSNSSLSRFMMDGSFYHNGNSLFLTDPLLSSITSKLENNVIRSITSKQTDKVIKNEVAQQFAQFRRELSVYEQKKSRDYEAKSEQVMKENKKLLNQVNRLKERWDSLVESAKQKRNQQQA
;
A
#
# COMPACT_ATOMS: atom_id res chain seq x y z
N MET A 1 -17.83 -16.72 21.72
CA MET A 1 -17.84 -15.84 20.53
C MET A 1 -17.05 -14.55 20.70
N THR A 2 -17.40 -13.63 21.61
CA THR A 2 -16.65 -12.36 21.77
C THR A 2 -15.22 -12.56 22.25
N THR A 3 -15.00 -13.53 23.14
CA THR A 3 -13.66 -13.89 23.65
C THR A 3 -12.79 -14.58 22.60
N GLU A 4 -13.38 -15.41 21.73
CA GLU A 4 -12.66 -16.12 20.67
C GLU A 4 -12.24 -15.16 19.56
N LEU A 5 -13.12 -14.24 19.16
CA LEU A 5 -12.80 -13.23 18.15
C LEU A 5 -11.78 -12.21 18.67
N ASN A 6 -11.87 -11.82 19.94
CA ASN A 6 -10.86 -10.97 20.57
C ASN A 6 -9.47 -11.65 20.58
N ASN A 7 -9.41 -12.95 20.84
CA ASN A 7 -8.15 -13.70 20.80
C ASN A 7 -7.56 -13.76 19.38
N VAL A 8 -8.41 -13.84 18.34
CA VAL A 8 -7.95 -13.72 16.95
C VAL A 8 -7.34 -12.33 16.70
N TYR A 9 -8.01 -11.26 17.13
CA TYR A 9 -7.49 -9.90 16.95
C TYR A 9 -6.21 -9.64 17.75
N GLU A 10 -6.07 -10.19 18.96
CA GLU A 10 -4.83 -10.15 19.73
C GLU A 10 -3.70 -10.90 18.99
N THR A 11 -4.00 -12.07 18.42
CA THR A 11 -3.03 -12.84 17.61
C THR A 11 -2.58 -12.07 16.36
N ILE A 12 -3.50 -11.32 15.72
CA ILE A 12 -3.19 -10.46 14.57
C ILE A 12 -2.31 -9.27 14.99
N ASP A 13 -2.63 -8.60 16.09
CA ASP A 13 -1.85 -7.44 16.57
C ASP A 13 -0.42 -7.88 16.98
N ASP A 14 -0.30 -9.05 17.60
CA ASP A 14 0.99 -9.68 17.88
C ASP A 14 1.77 -9.94 16.58
N ALA A 15 1.11 -10.50 15.55
CA ALA A 15 1.73 -10.73 14.25
C ALA A 15 2.22 -9.42 13.60
N GLU A 16 1.44 -8.34 13.67
CA GLU A 16 1.84 -7.02 13.20
C GLU A 16 3.05 -6.45 13.98
N SER A 17 3.10 -6.68 15.28
CA SER A 17 4.24 -6.32 16.12
C SER A 17 5.52 -7.05 15.68
N TYR A 18 5.41 -8.32 15.27
CA TYR A 18 6.54 -9.08 14.71
C TYR A 18 6.94 -8.61 13.31
N ILE A 19 6.00 -8.17 12.47
CA ILE A 19 6.31 -7.51 11.18
C ILE A 19 7.15 -6.25 11.43
N LYS A 20 6.74 -5.39 12.38
CA LYS A 20 7.46 -4.16 12.75
C LYS A 20 8.90 -4.43 13.23
N ARG A 21 9.14 -5.62 13.78
CA ARG A 21 10.45 -6.08 14.27
C ARG A 21 11.25 -6.90 13.23
N ASN A 22 10.80 -6.95 11.98
CA ASN A 22 11.38 -7.73 10.87
C ASN A 22 11.53 -9.23 11.18
N LYS A 23 10.64 -9.80 12.00
CA LYS A 23 10.61 -11.23 12.34
C LYS A 23 9.52 -11.92 11.52
N LEU A 24 9.73 -11.99 10.20
CA LEU A 24 8.71 -12.43 9.23
C LEU A 24 8.23 -13.87 9.47
N SER A 25 9.14 -14.81 9.77
CA SER A 25 8.78 -16.21 10.02
C SER A 25 7.83 -16.37 11.21
N ARG A 26 8.02 -15.56 12.26
CA ARG A 26 7.16 -15.59 13.45
C ARG A 26 5.81 -14.91 13.19
N ALA A 27 5.79 -13.88 12.36
CA ALA A 27 4.55 -13.23 11.93
C ALA A 27 3.70 -14.18 11.08
N ILE A 28 4.30 -14.93 10.14
CA ILE A 28 3.60 -15.93 9.32
C ILE A 28 2.96 -17.02 10.19
N GLU A 29 3.70 -17.58 11.15
CA GLU A 29 3.18 -18.60 12.07
C GLU A 29 1.97 -18.10 12.87
N LEU A 30 1.98 -16.83 13.29
CA LEU A 30 0.87 -16.21 14.02
C LEU A 30 -0.34 -15.96 13.13
N PHE A 31 -0.15 -15.52 11.88
CA PHE A 31 -1.24 -15.41 10.92
C PHE A 31 -1.85 -16.76 10.55
N GLU A 32 -1.06 -17.81 10.38
CA GLU A 32 -1.57 -19.18 10.18
C GLU A 32 -2.37 -19.68 11.39
N ASN A 33 -1.95 -19.32 12.61
CA ASN A 33 -2.69 -19.62 13.83
C ASN A 33 -4.02 -18.84 13.88
N ALA A 34 -4.03 -17.56 13.50
CA ALA A 34 -5.23 -16.76 13.38
C ALA A 34 -6.22 -17.34 12.35
N SER A 35 -5.75 -17.81 11.18
CA SER A 35 -6.60 -18.49 10.19
C SER A 35 -7.22 -19.78 10.74
N LYS A 36 -6.46 -20.59 11.50
CA LYS A 36 -7.00 -21.80 12.14
C LYS A 36 -8.05 -21.49 13.20
N GLN A 37 -7.86 -20.41 13.97
CA GLN A 37 -8.85 -19.96 14.94
C GLN A 37 -10.12 -19.44 14.24
N LEU A 38 -9.99 -18.74 13.11
CA LEU A 38 -11.12 -18.31 12.30
C LEU A 38 -11.88 -19.50 11.69
N ASP A 39 -11.19 -20.55 11.25
CA ASP A 39 -11.83 -21.78 10.75
C ASP A 39 -12.62 -22.52 11.85
N ALA A 40 -12.09 -22.52 13.08
CA ALA A 40 -12.79 -23.09 14.23
C ALA A 40 -14.05 -22.30 14.60
N ILE A 41 -13.99 -20.96 14.53
CA ILE A 41 -15.15 -20.09 14.76
C ILE A 41 -16.17 -20.26 13.63
N ASN A 42 -15.70 -20.35 12.37
CA ASN A 42 -16.57 -20.50 11.20
C ASN A 42 -17.31 -21.85 11.16
N SER A 43 -16.75 -22.86 11.83
CA SER A 43 -17.36 -24.20 11.97
C SER A 43 -18.40 -24.28 13.10
N MET A 44 -18.60 -23.21 13.88
CA MET A 44 -19.65 -23.17 14.90
C MET A 44 -21.02 -22.98 14.23
N GLU A 45 -21.85 -24.01 14.34
CA GLU A 45 -23.23 -24.04 13.84
C GLU A 45 -24.05 -22.94 14.56
N SER A 46 -24.69 -22.03 13.80
CA SER A 46 -25.44 -20.83 14.26
C SER A 46 -24.68 -19.48 14.29
N LEU A 47 -23.90 -19.17 13.25
CA LEU A 47 -23.45 -17.79 13.02
C LEU A 47 -24.44 -17.03 12.11
N PRO A 48 -24.82 -15.78 12.47
CA PRO A 48 -25.50 -14.88 11.56
C PRO A 48 -24.71 -14.71 10.25
N GLU A 49 -25.41 -14.71 9.11
CA GLU A 49 -24.81 -14.65 7.76
C GLU A 49 -23.84 -13.47 7.57
N ASN A 50 -24.13 -12.32 8.19
CA ASN A 50 -23.25 -11.16 8.18
C ASN A 50 -21.93 -11.38 8.93
N ILE A 51 -21.95 -12.14 10.02
CA ILE A 51 -20.74 -12.48 10.80
C ILE A 51 -19.94 -13.55 10.07
N HIS A 52 -20.62 -14.53 9.47
CA HIS A 52 -19.99 -15.53 8.60
C HIS A 52 -19.24 -14.86 7.44
N ASN A 53 -19.89 -13.94 6.72
CA ASN A 53 -19.27 -13.19 5.63
C ASN A 53 -18.07 -12.34 6.11
N ALA A 54 -18.17 -11.71 7.28
CA ALA A 54 -17.06 -10.93 7.84
C ALA A 54 -15.86 -11.81 8.21
N ILE A 55 -16.09 -13.00 8.74
CA ILE A 55 -15.04 -13.99 9.07
C ILE A 55 -14.36 -14.50 7.79
N VAL A 56 -15.15 -14.79 6.74
CA VAL A 56 -14.61 -15.21 5.44
C VAL A 56 -13.73 -14.12 4.83
N LEU A 57 -14.19 -12.86 4.81
CA LEU A 57 -13.39 -11.73 4.31
C LEU A 57 -12.12 -11.51 5.13
N LEU A 58 -12.18 -11.62 6.45
CA LEU A 58 -11.01 -11.50 7.31
C LEU A 58 -9.99 -12.61 7.05
N ARG A 59 -10.45 -13.83 6.78
CA ARG A 59 -9.59 -14.96 6.41
C ARG A 59 -8.90 -14.73 5.07
N GLU A 60 -9.63 -14.28 4.05
CA GLU A 60 -9.07 -13.95 2.75
C GLU A 60 -7.98 -12.87 2.86
N ASP A 61 -8.19 -11.87 3.71
CA ASP A 61 -7.20 -10.82 4.00
C ASP A 61 -5.94 -11.39 4.68
N ILE A 62 -6.11 -12.26 5.69
CA ILE A 62 -4.99 -12.93 6.36
C ILE A 62 -4.21 -13.83 5.41
N ASP A 63 -4.89 -14.61 4.56
CA ASP A 63 -4.23 -15.50 3.60
C ASP A 63 -3.44 -14.70 2.54
N ALA A 64 -4.01 -13.58 2.07
CA ALA A 64 -3.29 -12.65 1.20
C ALA A 64 -2.04 -12.08 1.90
N ARG A 65 -2.16 -11.74 3.19
CA ARG A 65 -1.06 -11.22 4.00
C ARG A 65 0.04 -12.24 4.23
N VAL A 66 -0.31 -13.50 4.52
CA VAL A 66 0.67 -14.61 4.65
C VAL A 66 1.44 -14.79 3.34
N LYS A 67 0.74 -14.78 2.20
CA LYS A 67 1.37 -14.90 0.88
C LYS A 67 2.35 -13.75 0.61
N GLU A 68 1.97 -12.52 0.95
CA GLU A 68 2.86 -11.35 0.83
C GLU A 68 4.12 -11.49 1.69
N LEU A 69 3.95 -11.86 2.97
CA LEU A 69 5.07 -12.06 3.90
C LEU A 69 6.00 -13.19 3.45
N GLY A 70 5.45 -14.27 2.88
CA GLY A 70 6.24 -15.36 2.29
C GLY A 70 7.11 -14.89 1.13
N MET A 71 6.56 -14.08 0.22
CA MET A 71 7.34 -13.48 -0.87
C MET A 71 8.46 -12.56 -0.35
N LEU A 72 8.20 -11.79 0.72
CA LEU A 72 9.22 -10.95 1.36
C LEU A 72 10.32 -11.77 2.03
N GLN A 73 9.98 -12.90 2.65
CA GLN A 73 10.94 -13.83 3.26
C GLN A 73 11.82 -14.52 2.20
N GLU A 74 11.24 -14.94 1.08
CA GLU A 74 11.99 -15.50 -0.06
C GLU A 74 12.94 -14.46 -0.68
N ALA A 75 12.50 -13.21 -0.80
CA ALA A 75 13.34 -12.10 -1.27
C ALA A 75 14.51 -11.80 -0.32
N GLN A 76 14.31 -11.91 1.00
CA GLN A 76 15.39 -11.77 1.98
C GLN A 76 16.37 -12.95 1.91
N SER A 77 15.88 -14.17 1.79
CA SER A 77 16.71 -15.39 1.76
C SER A 77 17.52 -15.55 0.47
N THR A 78 16.99 -15.06 -0.65
CA THR A 78 17.70 -15.03 -1.94
C THR A 78 18.76 -13.93 -2.02
N SER A 79 18.64 -12.87 -1.19
CA SER A 79 19.65 -11.80 -1.10
C SER A 79 20.86 -12.21 -0.25
N GLU A 80 20.73 -13.17 0.67
CA GLU A 80 21.81 -13.61 1.57
C GLU A 80 22.55 -14.88 1.10
N SER A 81 22.07 -15.60 0.07
CA SER A 81 22.59 -16.93 -0.28
C SER A 81 23.07 -17.18 -1.72
N SER A 82 23.23 -16.15 -2.56
CA SER A 82 23.76 -16.36 -3.93
C SER A 82 25.20 -15.83 -4.10
N GLU A 83 26.16 -16.53 -3.52
CA GLU A 83 27.38 -16.83 -4.28
C GLU A 83 27.03 -17.89 -5.33
N ILE A 84 27.50 -17.69 -6.56
CA ILE A 84 27.48 -18.65 -7.68
C ILE A 84 26.17 -18.66 -8.50
N GLY A 85 26.19 -17.82 -9.52
CA GLY A 85 25.80 -18.15 -10.90
C GLY A 85 24.53 -18.97 -11.13
N SER A 86 23.45 -18.28 -11.45
CA SER A 86 22.44 -18.79 -12.39
C SER A 86 21.67 -17.65 -13.03
N ASN A 87 21.94 -17.46 -14.32
CA ASN A 87 21.16 -16.61 -15.20
C ASN A 87 19.74 -17.20 -15.31
N SER A 88 18.76 -16.65 -14.59
CA SER A 88 17.35 -16.89 -14.93
C SER A 88 16.45 -15.69 -14.59
N SER A 89 16.10 -14.95 -15.64
CA SER A 89 14.72 -14.60 -15.97
C SER A 89 13.85 -13.89 -14.92
N LEU A 90 14.26 -12.69 -14.46
CA LEU A 90 13.36 -11.75 -13.77
C LEU A 90 12.37 -11.02 -14.70
N SER A 91 12.35 -11.34 -16.00
CA SER A 91 11.49 -10.68 -16.99
C SER A 91 10.11 -11.32 -17.21
N ARG A 92 9.73 -12.37 -16.45
CA ARG A 92 8.51 -13.16 -16.75
C ARG A 92 7.25 -12.82 -15.93
N PHE A 93 7.28 -11.86 -15.01
CA PHE A 93 6.13 -11.55 -14.14
C PHE A 93 5.36 -10.24 -14.44
N MET A 94 5.64 -9.55 -15.55
CA MET A 94 4.96 -8.30 -15.88
C MET A 94 4.14 -8.41 -17.16
N MET A 95 3.09 -9.23 -17.14
CA MET A 95 1.99 -9.22 -18.12
C MET A 95 0.83 -10.04 -17.57
N ASP A 96 0.04 -9.45 -16.67
CA ASP A 96 -1.40 -9.58 -16.77
C ASP A 96 -2.06 -8.31 -16.24
N GLY A 97 -2.61 -7.53 -17.18
CA GLY A 97 -3.30 -6.29 -16.94
C GLY A 97 -4.77 -6.57 -16.73
N SER A 98 -5.15 -6.86 -15.50
CA SER A 98 -6.51 -6.71 -14.99
C SER A 98 -6.43 -6.94 -13.50
N PHE A 99 -7.00 -6.05 -12.70
CA PHE A 99 -7.76 -6.31 -11.47
C PHE A 99 -7.81 -5.01 -10.68
N TYR A 100 -9.02 -4.43 -10.67
CA TYR A 100 -9.41 -3.40 -9.73
C TYR A 100 -9.17 -3.91 -8.31
N HIS A 101 -8.27 -3.29 -7.54
CA HIS A 101 -8.36 -3.36 -6.09
C HIS A 101 -7.76 -2.14 -5.39
N ASN A 102 -8.68 -1.41 -4.76
CA ASN A 102 -8.61 -0.85 -3.41
C ASN A 102 -7.24 -0.92 -2.69
N GLY A 103 -6.81 0.25 -2.20
CA GLY A 103 -5.80 0.51 -1.17
C GLY A 103 -4.65 -0.49 -0.95
N ASN A 104 -3.41 -0.01 -1.12
CA ASN A 104 -2.13 -0.64 -0.73
C ASN A 104 -1.44 -1.58 -1.74
N SER A 105 -1.28 -1.17 -3.00
CA SER A 105 -0.16 -1.64 -3.82
C SER A 105 0.98 -0.61 -3.81
N LEU A 106 2.00 -0.85 -2.99
CA LEU A 106 3.29 -0.12 -2.99
C LEU A 106 4.19 -0.51 -4.18
N PHE A 107 3.69 -1.29 -5.14
CA PHE A 107 4.41 -1.63 -6.36
C PHE A 107 3.68 -1.12 -7.61
N LEU A 108 3.24 0.13 -7.58
CA LEU A 108 3.23 0.95 -8.78
C LEU A 108 4.71 1.24 -9.10
N THR A 109 5.33 0.38 -9.90
CA THR A 109 6.64 0.63 -10.49
C THR A 109 6.53 1.86 -11.38
N ASP A 110 6.73 3.04 -10.77
CA ASP A 110 6.77 4.31 -11.48
C ASP A 110 7.73 4.17 -12.66
N PRO A 111 7.27 4.33 -13.93
CA PRO A 111 8.11 4.09 -15.10
C PRO A 111 9.41 4.90 -15.09
N LEU A 112 9.38 6.09 -14.49
CA LEU A 112 10.56 6.94 -14.36
C LEU A 112 11.52 6.39 -13.32
N LEU A 113 11.02 5.99 -12.15
CA LEU A 113 11.84 5.38 -11.11
C LEU A 113 12.42 4.04 -11.56
N SER A 114 11.61 3.21 -12.22
CA SER A 114 12.05 1.95 -12.83
C SER A 114 13.16 2.20 -13.85
N SER A 115 13.02 3.22 -14.71
CA SER A 115 14.07 3.58 -15.66
C SER A 115 15.37 4.02 -14.97
N ILE A 116 15.29 4.84 -13.92
CA ILE A 116 16.46 5.32 -13.16
C ILE A 116 17.18 4.15 -12.48
N THR A 117 16.42 3.25 -11.83
CA THR A 117 16.96 2.07 -11.17
C THR A 117 17.59 1.09 -12.16
N SER A 118 16.90 0.75 -13.25
CA SER A 118 17.44 -0.14 -14.28
C SER A 118 18.67 0.43 -14.98
N LYS A 119 18.78 1.76 -15.13
CA LYS A 119 20.02 2.38 -15.64
C LYS A 119 21.19 2.19 -14.69
N LEU A 120 20.98 2.40 -13.38
CA LEU A 120 22.01 2.18 -12.38
C LEU A 120 22.47 0.71 -12.38
N GLU A 121 21.53 -0.22 -12.33
CA GLU A 121 21.81 -1.66 -12.34
C GLU A 121 22.65 -2.06 -13.56
N ASN A 122 22.20 -1.66 -14.76
CA ASN A 122 22.90 -1.98 -16.00
C ASN A 122 24.30 -1.34 -16.08
N ASN A 123 24.50 -0.16 -15.49
CA ASN A 123 25.80 0.51 -15.49
C ASN A 123 26.75 -0.10 -14.46
N VAL A 124 26.26 -0.45 -13.27
CA VAL A 124 27.05 -1.12 -12.22
C VAL A 124 27.47 -2.52 -12.69
N ILE A 125 26.55 -3.30 -13.28
CA ILE A 125 26.87 -4.62 -13.85
C ILE A 125 27.96 -4.51 -14.93
N ARG A 126 27.88 -3.48 -15.80
CA ARG A 126 28.91 -3.23 -16.81
C ARG A 126 30.28 -2.88 -16.21
N SER A 127 30.33 -2.04 -15.18
CA SER A 127 31.59 -1.71 -14.51
C SER A 127 32.20 -2.91 -13.76
N ILE A 128 31.37 -3.79 -13.18
CA ILE A 128 31.85 -5.00 -12.49
C ILE A 128 32.32 -6.08 -13.49
N THR A 129 31.67 -6.22 -14.64
CA THR A 129 32.05 -7.21 -15.68
C THR A 129 33.21 -6.75 -16.58
N SER A 130 33.60 -5.48 -16.48
CA SER A 130 34.73 -4.90 -17.17
C SER A 130 36.06 -5.43 -16.60
N LYS A 131 37.02 -5.81 -17.47
CA LYS A 131 38.37 -6.27 -17.08
C LYS A 131 39.29 -5.13 -16.58
N GLN A 132 38.71 -4.09 -15.99
CA GLN A 132 39.46 -2.95 -15.46
C GLN A 132 40.01 -3.26 -14.06
N THR A 133 41.00 -2.47 -13.64
CA THR A 133 41.56 -2.59 -12.28
C THR A 133 40.55 -2.14 -11.22
N ASP A 134 40.58 -2.78 -10.04
CA ASP A 134 39.65 -2.52 -8.92
C ASP A 134 39.51 -1.04 -8.52
N LYS A 135 40.58 -0.25 -8.63
CA LYS A 135 40.53 1.19 -8.31
C LYS A 135 39.70 2.00 -9.32
N VAL A 136 39.75 1.63 -10.60
CA VAL A 136 38.99 2.33 -11.65
C VAL A 136 37.50 1.93 -11.56
N ILE A 137 37.22 0.65 -11.32
CA ILE A 137 35.85 0.15 -11.09
C ILE A 137 35.20 0.87 -9.90
N LYS A 138 35.92 1.02 -8.77
CA LYS A 138 35.39 1.76 -7.59
C LYS A 138 35.04 3.21 -7.91
N ASN A 139 35.86 3.90 -8.69
CA ASN A 139 35.60 5.29 -9.08
C ASN A 139 34.41 5.39 -10.05
N GLU A 140 34.32 4.51 -11.04
CA GLU A 140 33.19 4.47 -11.98
C GLU A 140 31.87 4.17 -11.25
N VAL A 141 31.85 3.17 -10.39
CA VAL A 141 30.67 2.83 -9.57
C VAL A 141 30.26 4.01 -8.69
N ALA A 142 31.21 4.68 -8.03
CA ALA A 142 30.94 5.87 -7.24
C ALA A 142 30.32 7.01 -8.08
N GLN A 143 30.79 7.20 -9.32
CA GLN A 143 30.20 8.18 -10.24
C GLN A 143 28.77 7.80 -10.66
N GLN A 144 28.50 6.51 -10.91
CA GLN A 144 27.14 6.03 -11.22
C GLN A 144 26.18 6.27 -10.05
N PHE A 145 26.61 6.01 -8.80
CA PHE A 145 25.81 6.32 -7.62
C PHE A 145 25.61 7.83 -7.43
N ALA A 146 26.62 8.66 -7.73
CA ALA A 146 26.48 10.12 -7.68
C ALA A 146 25.50 10.66 -8.74
N GLN A 147 25.47 10.04 -9.92
CA GLN A 147 24.48 10.35 -10.95
C GLN A 147 23.08 9.89 -10.53
N PHE A 148 22.94 8.65 -10.06
CA PHE A 148 21.67 8.11 -9.57
C PHE A 148 21.07 8.99 -8.46
N ARG A 149 21.87 9.42 -7.48
CA ARG A 149 21.39 10.34 -6.42
C ARG A 149 20.84 11.65 -6.98
N ARG A 150 21.47 12.22 -8.02
CA ARG A 150 20.96 13.42 -8.68
C ARG A 150 19.64 13.17 -9.40
N GLU A 151 19.55 12.07 -10.17
CA GLU A 151 18.33 11.70 -10.89
C GLU A 151 17.18 11.39 -9.92
N LEU A 152 17.47 10.72 -8.81
CA LEU A 152 16.50 10.45 -7.74
C LEU A 152 16.00 11.73 -7.07
N SER A 153 16.89 12.69 -6.80
CA SER A 153 16.49 13.99 -6.24
C SER A 153 15.54 14.77 -7.17
N VAL A 154 15.81 14.75 -8.48
CA VAL A 154 14.92 15.36 -9.49
C VAL A 154 13.57 14.64 -9.53
N TYR A 155 13.59 13.31 -9.48
CA TYR A 155 12.39 12.48 -9.42
C TYR A 155 11.51 12.83 -8.21
N GLU A 156 12.10 12.86 -7.02
CA GLU A 156 11.40 13.21 -5.77
C GLU A 156 10.85 14.63 -5.82
N GLN A 157 11.62 15.59 -6.33
CA GLN A 157 11.17 16.97 -6.48
C GLN A 157 9.96 17.08 -7.42
N LYS A 158 10.00 16.38 -8.57
CA LYS A 158 8.87 16.34 -9.51
C LYS A 158 7.65 15.72 -8.85
N LYS A 159 7.82 14.58 -8.19
CA LYS A 159 6.74 13.87 -7.49
C LYS A 159 6.10 14.74 -6.40
N SER A 160 6.91 15.46 -5.64
CA SER A 160 6.44 16.42 -4.64
C SER A 160 5.57 17.51 -5.27
N ARG A 161 6.01 18.11 -6.39
CA ARG A 161 5.24 19.13 -7.13
C ARG A 161 3.92 18.58 -7.66
N ASP A 162 3.90 17.35 -8.17
CA ASP A 162 2.69 16.72 -8.68
C ASP A 162 1.66 16.49 -7.55
N TYR A 163 2.12 16.08 -6.36
CA TYR A 163 1.28 15.97 -5.18
C TYR A 163 0.76 17.33 -4.69
N GLU A 164 1.61 18.35 -4.67
CA GLU A 164 1.22 19.71 -4.31
C GLU A 164 0.14 20.25 -5.24
N ALA A 165 0.32 20.10 -6.56
CA ALA A 165 -0.66 20.50 -7.56
C ALA A 165 -2.00 19.77 -7.39
N LYS A 166 -1.97 18.45 -7.14
CA LYS A 166 -3.18 17.66 -6.87
C LYS A 166 -3.88 18.10 -5.59
N SER A 167 -3.12 18.37 -4.53
CA SER A 167 -3.64 18.89 -3.26
C SER A 167 -4.33 20.24 -3.46
N GLU A 168 -3.69 21.18 -4.17
CA GLU A 168 -4.27 22.46 -4.51
C GLU A 168 -5.56 22.34 -5.31
N GLN A 169 -5.61 21.44 -6.30
CA GLN A 169 -6.81 21.20 -7.09
C GLN A 169 -7.95 20.75 -6.19
N VAL A 170 -7.71 19.74 -5.35
CA VAL A 170 -8.71 19.21 -4.41
C VAL A 170 -9.17 20.29 -3.43
N MET A 171 -8.26 21.13 -2.91
CA MET A 171 -8.64 22.26 -2.05
C MET A 171 -9.54 23.28 -2.77
N LYS A 172 -9.24 23.60 -4.03
CA LYS A 172 -10.06 24.52 -4.84
C LYS A 172 -11.45 23.95 -5.10
N GLU A 173 -11.54 22.66 -5.41
CA GLU A 173 -12.82 21.96 -5.62
C GLU A 173 -13.62 21.88 -4.32
N ASN A 174 -12.98 21.54 -3.20
CA ASN A 174 -13.62 21.50 -1.89
C ASN A 174 -14.19 22.88 -1.50
N LYS A 175 -13.42 23.96 -1.71
CA LYS A 175 -13.91 25.33 -1.48
C LYS A 175 -15.11 25.68 -2.37
N LYS A 176 -15.14 25.23 -3.63
CA LYS A 176 -16.29 25.42 -4.52
C LYS A 176 -17.52 24.68 -4.00
N LEU A 177 -17.38 23.43 -3.60
CA LEU A 177 -18.47 22.62 -3.05
C LEU A 177 -18.99 23.22 -1.74
N LEU A 178 -18.10 23.64 -0.84
CA LEU A 178 -18.47 24.31 0.40
C LEU A 178 -19.31 25.57 0.15
N ASN A 179 -18.93 26.37 -0.85
CA ASN A 179 -19.72 27.55 -1.24
C ASN A 179 -21.10 27.17 -1.79
N GLN A 180 -21.22 26.07 -2.54
CA GLN A 180 -22.51 25.58 -3.03
C GLN A 180 -23.39 25.11 -1.87
N VAL A 181 -22.81 24.37 -0.91
CA VAL A 181 -23.51 23.93 0.30
C VAL A 181 -24.04 25.13 1.09
N ASN A 182 -23.22 26.15 1.32
CA ASN A 182 -23.64 27.35 2.04
C ASN A 182 -24.79 28.08 1.33
N ARG A 183 -24.73 28.24 0.00
CA ARG A 183 -25.83 28.86 -0.77
C ARG A 183 -27.13 28.06 -0.68
N LEU A 184 -27.05 26.73 -0.72
CA LEU A 184 -28.22 25.88 -0.58
C LEU A 184 -28.80 25.97 0.83
N LYS A 185 -27.95 26.04 1.85
CA LYS A 185 -28.35 26.23 3.24
C LYS A 185 -29.04 27.58 3.44
N GLU A 186 -28.49 28.68 2.93
CA GLU A 186 -29.12 30.01 2.99
C GLU A 186 -30.50 30.02 2.31
N ARG A 187 -30.63 29.38 1.14
CA ARG A 187 -31.92 29.24 0.45
C ARG A 187 -32.91 28.42 1.27
N TRP A 188 -32.46 27.32 1.87
CA TRP A 188 -33.29 26.50 2.75
C TRP A 188 -33.76 27.29 3.96
N ASP A 189 -32.86 27.98 4.65
CA ASP A 189 -33.17 28.80 5.82
C ASP A 189 -34.17 29.92 5.46
N SER A 190 -34.00 30.54 4.29
CA SER A 190 -34.95 31.55 3.77
C SER A 190 -36.35 30.98 3.51
N LEU A 191 -36.43 29.77 2.95
CA LEU A 191 -37.71 29.09 2.71
C LEU A 191 -38.40 28.71 4.03
N VAL A 192 -37.63 28.19 5.00
CA VAL A 192 -38.12 27.87 6.33
C VAL A 192 -38.65 29.11 7.03
N GLU A 193 -37.92 30.22 6.96
CA GLU A 193 -38.34 31.48 7.59
C GLU A 193 -39.59 32.07 6.92
N SER A 194 -39.68 32.01 5.59
CA SER A 194 -40.89 32.42 4.85
C SER A 194 -42.10 31.56 5.23
N ALA A 195 -41.93 30.24 5.39
CA ALA A 195 -42.99 29.34 5.83
C ALA A 195 -43.45 29.64 7.26
N LYS A 196 -42.51 29.91 8.19
CA LYS A 196 -42.82 30.35 9.56
C LYS A 196 -43.60 31.67 9.57
N GLN A 197 -43.18 32.66 8.79
CA GLN A 197 -43.88 33.94 8.68
C GLN A 197 -45.30 33.77 8.17
N LYS A 198 -45.52 32.98 7.12
CA LYS A 198 -46.87 32.68 6.62
C LYS A 198 -47.75 32.02 7.67
N ARG A 199 -47.22 31.07 8.45
CA ARG A 199 -47.96 30.42 9.54
C ARG A 199 -48.36 31.42 10.62
N ASN A 200 -47.43 32.30 11.02
CA ASN A 200 -47.71 33.31 12.04
C ASN A 200 -48.76 34.34 11.57
N GLN A 201 -48.77 34.69 10.28
CA GLN A 201 -49.80 35.57 9.70
C GLN A 201 -51.19 34.91 9.61
N GLN A 202 -51.26 33.58 9.52
CA GLN A 202 -52.53 32.83 9.53
C GLN A 202 -53.06 32.55 10.93
N GLN A 203 -52.22 32.70 11.97
CA GLN A 203 -52.57 32.49 13.37
C GLN A 203 -52.83 33.80 14.14
N ALA A 204 -52.64 34.95 13.49
CA ALA A 204 -52.99 36.28 13.98
C ALA A 204 -54.33 36.73 13.41
#